data_AF-C4M139-F1
#
_entry.id   AF-C4M139-F1
#
_cell.length_a   1.000
_cell.length_b   1.000
_cell.length_c   1.000
_cell.angle_alpha   90.00
_cell.angle_beta   90.00
_cell.angle_gamma   90.00
#
_symmetry.space_group_name_H-M   'P 1'
#
loop_
_entity.id
_entity.type
_entity.pdbx_description
1 polymer ?
#
loop_
_entity_poly.entity_id
_entity_poly.type
_entity_poly.pdbx_seq_one_letter_code
_entity_poly.pdbx_strand_id
1 'polypeptide(L)'
;MFTQIPIDLYSLSRSSQKEKVPCKITSRKLRDYQTCQQGVFVGLLNQFCDITITKPPKKAVITHQFIKIKSISFSYKDSIVIEEFLQKRCNDHKSYDLSLGCSEKTANRRFQTNKKTEVLHLLLDFLTEFGYFFEVNTTKGKKGTMKLQNIEKIYCDGKFLMGINDIYDYGFRINDIVCQMLDKKEEFILLKNEPTIRSIFESESV
;
A
#
# COMPACT_ATOMS: atom_id res chain seq x y z
N MET A 1 -13.22 1.86 20.24
CA MET A 1 -12.71 3.14 20.77
C MET A 1 -11.23 3.21 20.40
N PHE A 2 -10.93 3.70 19.20
CA PHE A 2 -9.55 3.82 18.72
C PHE A 2 -9.03 5.17 19.19
N THR A 3 -8.12 5.14 20.17
CA THR A 3 -7.44 6.33 20.64
C THR A 3 -6.57 6.89 19.52
N GLN A 4 -6.71 8.18 19.23
CA GLN A 4 -5.71 8.94 18.47
C GLN A 4 -4.34 8.69 19.15
N ILE A 5 -3.41 8.03 18.46
CA ILE A 5 -2.05 7.82 18.95
C ILE A 5 -1.15 8.87 18.31
N PRO A 6 -0.37 9.65 19.08
CA PRO A 6 0.39 10.78 18.57
C PRO A 6 1.53 10.36 17.61
N ILE A 7 1.82 11.32 16.72
CA ILE A 7 2.53 11.25 15.43
C ILE A 7 4.07 11.24 15.56
N ASP A 8 4.62 11.32 16.78
CA ASP A 8 6.02 11.67 17.08
C ASP A 8 7.14 10.70 16.66
N LEU A 9 6.89 9.70 15.81
CA LEU A 9 7.93 8.73 15.43
C LEU A 9 8.42 8.82 13.98
N TYR A 10 7.77 9.57 13.10
CA TYR A 10 8.27 9.78 11.74
C TYR A 10 9.20 10.99 11.60
N SER A 11 9.27 11.88 12.59
CA SER A 11 10.26 12.97 12.71
C SER A 11 11.65 12.49 13.20
N LEU A 12 12.14 11.35 12.70
CA LEU A 12 13.47 10.84 13.04
C LEU A 12 14.58 11.52 12.23
N SER A 13 14.63 12.85 12.26
CA SER A 13 15.86 13.61 12.03
C SER A 13 16.54 13.86 13.38
N ARG A 14 17.72 13.25 13.50
CA ARG A 14 18.87 13.53 14.39
C ARG A 14 18.61 14.11 15.80
N SER A 15 19.20 13.37 16.75
CA SER A 15 19.64 13.74 18.10
C SER A 15 18.67 13.51 19.26
N SER A 16 19.28 12.97 20.33
CA SER A 16 18.74 12.74 21.68
C SER A 16 18.01 11.41 21.94
N GLN A 17 18.39 10.81 23.05
CA GLN A 17 18.25 9.40 23.46
C GLN A 17 16.81 8.87 23.32
N LYS A 18 16.59 7.79 22.56
CA LYS A 18 15.27 7.13 22.44
C LYS A 18 15.17 5.87 23.27
N GLU A 19 14.21 5.84 24.19
CA GLU A 19 13.73 4.60 24.82
C GLU A 19 13.40 3.56 23.74
N LYS A 20 13.81 2.30 23.98
CA LYS A 20 13.62 1.21 23.02
C LYS A 20 12.14 0.82 22.95
N VAL A 21 11.44 1.35 21.95
CA VAL A 21 10.06 0.93 21.63
C VAL A 21 10.02 -0.58 21.32
N PRO A 22 9.09 -1.36 21.92
CA PRO A 22 8.96 -2.79 21.66
C PRO A 22 8.77 -3.14 20.18
N CYS A 23 9.54 -4.10 19.66
CA CYS A 23 9.54 -4.52 18.26
C CYS A 23 8.15 -4.85 17.68
N LYS A 24 7.25 -5.44 18.50
CA LYS A 24 5.87 -5.76 18.10
C LYS A 24 5.03 -4.50 17.81
N ILE A 25 5.26 -3.41 18.53
CA ILE A 25 4.55 -2.13 18.31
C ILE A 25 5.03 -1.53 17.00
N THR A 26 6.36 -1.49 16.79
CA THR A 26 6.97 -0.99 15.55
C THR A 26 6.50 -1.76 14.32
N SER A 27 6.44 -3.10 14.40
CA SER A 27 5.96 -3.94 13.29
C SER A 27 4.47 -3.73 12.97
N ARG A 28 3.63 -3.42 13.97
CA ARG A 28 2.22 -3.08 13.75
C ARG A 28 2.08 -1.74 13.05
N LYS A 29 2.69 -0.69 13.60
CA LYS A 29 2.68 0.67 13.02
C LYS A 29 3.13 0.68 11.55
N LEU A 30 4.18 -0.08 11.23
CA LEU A 30 4.64 -0.20 9.84
C LEU A 30 3.58 -0.84 8.92
N ARG A 31 2.87 -1.87 9.40
CA ARG A 31 1.82 -2.52 8.60
C ARG A 31 0.60 -1.64 8.43
N ASP A 32 0.21 -0.89 9.46
CA ASP A 32 -0.87 0.09 9.36
C ASP A 32 -0.51 1.20 8.37
N TYR A 33 0.70 1.73 8.47
CA TYR A 33 1.19 2.74 7.52
C TYR A 33 1.18 2.22 6.07
N GLN A 34 1.63 0.98 5.83
CA GLN A 34 1.53 0.35 4.50
C GLN A 34 0.08 0.24 4.00
N THR A 35 -0.87 -0.03 4.90
CA THR A 35 -2.29 -0.08 4.53
C THR A 35 -2.82 1.31 4.19
N CYS A 36 -2.42 2.34 4.92
CA CYS A 36 -2.80 3.73 4.61
C CYS A 36 -2.18 4.16 3.27
N GLN A 37 -0.89 3.90 3.06
CA GLN A 37 -0.20 4.13 1.79
C GLN A 37 -0.93 3.43 0.63
N GLN A 38 -1.36 2.17 0.80
CA GLN A 38 -2.17 1.49 -0.21
C GLN A 38 -3.51 2.20 -0.45
N GLY A 39 -4.18 2.67 0.61
CA GLY A 39 -5.43 3.42 0.52
C GLY A 39 -5.27 4.68 -0.34
N VAL A 40 -4.22 5.47 -0.09
CA VAL A 40 -3.90 6.64 -0.93
C VAL A 40 -3.69 6.23 -2.37
N PHE A 41 -2.90 5.18 -2.64
CA PHE A 41 -2.64 4.74 -4.00
C PHE A 41 -3.92 4.33 -4.74
N VAL A 42 -4.79 3.58 -4.07
CA VAL A 42 -6.10 3.19 -4.60
C VAL A 42 -6.94 4.43 -4.92
N GLY A 43 -6.97 5.41 -4.03
CA GLY A 43 -7.73 6.64 -4.24
C GLY A 43 -7.21 7.51 -5.37
N LEU A 44 -5.89 7.67 -5.49
CA LEU A 44 -5.27 8.41 -6.58
C LEU A 44 -5.47 7.69 -7.92
N LEU A 45 -5.26 6.37 -7.98
CA LEU A 45 -5.47 5.58 -9.20
C LEU A 45 -6.93 5.58 -9.66
N ASN A 46 -7.88 5.58 -8.72
CA ASN A 46 -9.30 5.56 -9.07
C ASN A 46 -9.75 6.77 -9.91
N GLN A 47 -9.00 7.88 -9.91
CA GLN A 47 -9.27 9.01 -10.80
C GLN A 47 -9.07 8.65 -12.30
N PHE A 48 -8.30 7.60 -12.57
CA PHE A 48 -7.88 7.23 -13.93
C PHE A 48 -8.48 5.91 -14.40
N CYS A 49 -8.74 4.97 -13.49
CA CYS A 49 -9.13 3.59 -13.80
C CYS A 49 -10.22 3.02 -12.88
N ASP A 50 -10.87 1.95 -13.37
CA ASP A 50 -11.74 1.11 -12.56
C ASP A 50 -10.89 0.09 -11.78
N ILE A 51 -11.21 -0.13 -10.50
CA ILE A 51 -10.47 -1.03 -9.62
C ILE A 51 -11.41 -2.10 -9.07
N THR A 52 -11.18 -3.35 -9.44
CA THR A 52 -11.96 -4.47 -8.91
C THR A 52 -11.34 -4.95 -7.61
N ILE A 53 -12.12 -4.93 -6.54
CA ILE A 53 -11.69 -5.30 -5.19
C ILE A 53 -12.47 -6.54 -4.75
N THR A 54 -11.77 -7.49 -4.13
CA THR A 54 -12.37 -8.74 -3.65
C THR A 54 -12.10 -8.95 -2.17
N LYS A 55 -12.97 -9.74 -1.55
CA LYS A 55 -12.88 -10.07 -0.13
C LYS A 55 -11.55 -10.78 0.17
N PRO A 56 -10.79 -10.30 1.16
CA PRO A 56 -9.60 -11.00 1.59
C PRO A 56 -9.99 -12.33 2.25
N PRO A 57 -9.19 -13.40 2.09
CA PRO A 57 -9.50 -14.70 2.69
C PRO A 57 -9.46 -14.68 4.23
N LYS A 58 -8.78 -13.68 4.82
CA LYS A 58 -8.69 -13.48 6.26
C LYS A 58 -8.93 -12.01 6.59
N LYS A 59 -9.85 -11.74 7.51
CA LYS A 59 -10.12 -10.41 8.05
C LYS A 59 -9.03 -10.03 9.06
N ALA A 60 -8.47 -8.83 8.92
CA ALA A 60 -7.56 -8.27 9.90
C ALA A 60 -8.35 -7.87 11.17
N VAL A 61 -7.82 -8.24 12.33
CA VAL A 61 -8.47 -7.98 13.64
C VAL A 61 -7.76 -6.87 14.42
N ILE A 62 -6.46 -6.68 14.17
CA ILE A 62 -5.59 -5.77 14.96
C ILE A 62 -5.14 -4.55 14.16
N THR A 63 -4.88 -4.71 12.87
CA THR A 63 -4.42 -3.66 11.95
C THR A 63 -5.53 -3.35 10.96
N HIS A 64 -5.42 -2.22 10.26
CA HIS A 64 -6.29 -1.94 9.11
C HIS A 64 -6.16 -3.04 8.05
N GLN A 65 -7.27 -3.34 7.39
CA GLN A 65 -7.34 -4.39 6.40
C GLN A 65 -6.60 -3.94 5.13
N PHE A 66 -5.56 -4.68 4.76
CA PHE A 66 -4.92 -4.49 3.46
C PHE A 66 -5.90 -4.93 2.36
N ILE A 67 -6.15 -4.05 1.39
CA ILE A 67 -7.14 -4.24 0.34
C ILE A 67 -6.62 -5.30 -0.64
N LYS A 68 -7.45 -6.28 -0.97
CA LYS A 68 -7.12 -7.27 -2.00
C LYS A 68 -7.68 -6.80 -3.34
N ILE A 69 -6.81 -6.22 -4.16
CA ILE A 69 -7.12 -5.78 -5.51
C ILE A 69 -7.07 -7.01 -6.43
N LYS A 70 -8.17 -7.27 -7.15
CA LYS A 70 -8.30 -8.38 -8.10
C LYS A 70 -7.76 -7.97 -9.47
N SER A 71 -8.21 -6.82 -9.98
CA SER A 71 -7.78 -6.27 -11.26
C SER A 71 -7.88 -4.74 -11.29
N ILE A 72 -7.14 -4.13 -12.21
CA ILE A 72 -7.23 -2.71 -12.53
C ILE A 72 -7.51 -2.61 -14.04
N SER A 73 -8.49 -1.79 -14.42
CA SER A 73 -8.91 -1.60 -15.81
C SER A 73 -8.78 -0.13 -16.20
N PHE A 74 -7.82 0.16 -17.06
CA PHE A 74 -7.56 1.52 -17.58
C PHE A 74 -8.46 1.85 -18.77
N SER A 75 -8.81 0.82 -19.56
CA SER A 75 -9.78 0.91 -20.65
C SER A 75 -10.37 -0.49 -20.95
N TYR A 76 -11.33 -0.57 -21.87
CA TYR A 76 -11.93 -1.86 -22.27
C TYR A 76 -10.90 -2.90 -22.77
N LYS A 77 -9.78 -2.46 -23.36
CA LYS A 77 -8.73 -3.34 -23.90
C LYS A 77 -7.47 -3.40 -23.05
N ASP A 78 -7.41 -2.58 -22.00
CA ASP A 78 -6.22 -2.44 -21.17
C ASP A 78 -6.58 -2.66 -19.71
N SER A 79 -6.28 -3.87 -19.25
CA SER A 79 -6.53 -4.30 -17.89
C SER A 79 -5.43 -5.24 -17.42
N ILE A 80 -5.18 -5.22 -16.13
CA ILE A 80 -4.22 -6.09 -15.47
C ILE A 80 -4.90 -6.90 -14.37
N VAL A 81 -4.68 -8.21 -14.40
CA VAL A 81 -5.05 -9.11 -13.30
C VAL A 81 -3.89 -9.13 -12.32
N ILE A 82 -4.12 -8.60 -11.12
CA ILE A 82 -3.06 -8.35 -10.14
C ILE A 82 -2.43 -9.67 -9.68
N GLU A 83 -3.23 -10.70 -9.40
CA GLU A 83 -2.71 -11.97 -8.89
C GLU A 83 -1.74 -12.64 -9.88
N GLU A 84 -2.03 -12.60 -11.18
CA GLU A 84 -1.18 -13.18 -12.22
C GLU A 84 0.17 -12.47 -12.31
N PHE A 85 0.15 -11.13 -12.29
CA PHE A 85 1.36 -10.31 -12.29
C PHE A 85 2.23 -10.60 -11.06
N LEU A 86 1.62 -10.59 -9.86
CA LEU A 86 2.32 -10.86 -8.61
C LEU A 86 2.89 -12.27 -8.57
N GLN A 87 2.13 -13.25 -9.06
CA GLN A 87 2.55 -14.64 -9.08
C GLN A 87 3.79 -14.82 -9.96
N LYS A 88 3.82 -14.18 -11.14
CA LYS A 88 4.97 -14.17 -12.04
C LYS A 88 6.19 -13.55 -11.35
N ARG A 89 6.13 -12.27 -10.94
CA ARG A 89 7.27 -11.58 -10.32
C ARG A 89 7.78 -12.24 -9.06
N CYS A 90 6.89 -12.66 -8.17
CA CYS A 90 7.31 -13.31 -6.92
C CYS A 90 7.88 -14.71 -7.16
N ASN A 91 7.43 -15.44 -8.18
CA ASN A 91 8.02 -16.72 -8.56
C ASN A 91 9.43 -16.55 -9.13
N ASP A 92 9.68 -15.52 -9.94
CA ASP A 92 11.03 -15.23 -10.45
C ASP A 92 12.01 -15.00 -9.28
N HIS A 93 11.60 -14.22 -8.27
CA HIS A 93 12.36 -14.06 -7.04
C HIS A 93 12.53 -15.35 -6.24
N LYS A 94 11.49 -16.18 -6.15
CA LYS A 94 11.55 -17.47 -5.44
C LYS A 94 12.54 -18.42 -6.13
N SER A 95 12.50 -18.51 -7.45
CA SER A 95 13.41 -19.34 -8.24
C SER A 95 14.86 -18.88 -8.10
N TYR A 96 15.09 -17.57 -8.11
CA TYR A 96 16.41 -17.00 -7.82
C TYR A 96 16.90 -17.38 -6.41
N ASP A 97 16.05 -17.24 -5.39
CA ASP A 97 16.39 -17.66 -4.02
C ASP A 97 16.79 -19.13 -3.94
N LEU A 98 16.02 -20.02 -4.59
CA LEU A 98 16.32 -21.46 -4.63
C LEU A 98 17.66 -21.73 -5.33
N SER A 99 17.96 -21.01 -6.43
CA SER A 99 19.24 -21.13 -7.15
C SER A 99 20.45 -20.74 -6.29
N LEU A 100 20.24 -19.85 -5.30
CA LEU A 100 21.26 -19.46 -4.32
C LEU A 100 21.36 -20.41 -3.11
N GLY A 101 20.69 -21.57 -3.16
CA GLY A 101 20.72 -22.57 -2.08
C GLY A 101 19.80 -22.24 -0.89
N CYS A 102 18.84 -21.33 -1.05
CA CYS A 102 17.84 -21.06 -0.02
C CYS A 102 16.90 -22.27 0.14
N SER A 103 16.53 -22.62 1.37
CA SER A 103 15.56 -23.69 1.59
C SER A 103 14.18 -23.31 1.05
N GLU A 104 13.44 -24.29 0.53
CA GLU A 104 12.11 -24.06 -0.04
C GLU A 104 11.16 -23.38 0.97
N LYS A 105 11.22 -23.81 2.24
CA LYS A 105 10.46 -23.17 3.33
C LYS A 105 10.77 -21.67 3.45
N THR A 106 12.04 -21.29 3.34
CA THR A 106 12.47 -19.89 3.45
C THR A 106 12.08 -19.09 2.20
N ALA A 107 12.26 -19.68 1.02
CA ALA A 107 11.86 -19.08 -0.26
C ALA A 107 10.34 -18.85 -0.31
N ASN A 108 9.52 -19.82 0.10
CA ASN A 108 8.06 -19.67 0.21
C ASN A 108 7.65 -18.59 1.21
N ARG A 109 8.33 -18.49 2.36
CA ARG A 109 8.06 -17.43 3.34
C ARG A 109 8.37 -16.05 2.75
N ARG A 110 9.47 -15.92 1.99
CA ARG A 110 9.85 -14.67 1.31
C ARG A 110 8.87 -14.31 0.21
N PHE A 111 8.46 -15.28 -0.61
CA PHE A 111 7.42 -15.13 -1.63
C PHE A 111 6.16 -14.45 -1.06
N GLN A 112 5.62 -14.96 0.04
CA GLN A 112 4.41 -14.39 0.67
C GLN A 112 4.65 -12.97 1.22
N THR A 113 5.85 -12.69 1.73
CA THR A 113 6.22 -11.34 2.20
C THR A 113 6.37 -10.36 1.04
N ASN A 114 6.96 -10.83 -0.05
CA ASN A 114 7.23 -10.07 -1.26
C ASN A 114 5.93 -9.71 -1.98
N LYS A 115 4.92 -10.59 -2.02
CA LYS A 115 3.61 -10.28 -2.61
C LYS A 115 3.00 -8.95 -2.15
N LYS A 116 3.00 -8.69 -0.83
CA LYS A 116 2.47 -7.42 -0.29
C LYS A 116 3.29 -6.21 -0.71
N THR A 117 4.62 -6.37 -0.74
CA THR A 117 5.56 -5.32 -1.16
C THR A 117 5.37 -5.00 -2.64
N GLU A 118 5.23 -6.03 -3.46
CA GLU A 118 5.08 -5.92 -4.91
C GLU A 118 3.76 -5.25 -5.31
N VAL A 119 2.67 -5.47 -4.56
CA VAL A 119 1.44 -4.70 -4.76
C VAL A 119 1.70 -3.22 -4.60
N LEU A 120 2.37 -2.80 -3.52
CA LEU A 120 2.65 -1.38 -3.28
C LEU A 120 3.55 -0.78 -4.36
N HIS A 121 4.57 -1.53 -4.81
CA HIS A 121 5.45 -1.09 -5.90
C HIS A 121 4.72 -1.00 -7.23
N LEU A 122 3.87 -1.97 -7.57
CA LEU A 122 3.07 -1.93 -8.79
C LEU A 122 2.14 -0.71 -8.84
N LEU A 123 1.45 -0.41 -7.73
CA LEU A 123 0.56 0.76 -7.68
C LEU A 123 1.35 2.07 -7.77
N LEU A 124 2.55 2.11 -7.17
CA LEU A 124 3.48 3.24 -7.27
C LEU A 124 3.94 3.46 -8.71
N ASP A 125 4.30 2.38 -9.41
CA ASP A 125 4.72 2.41 -10.81
C ASP A 125 3.58 2.97 -11.68
N PHE A 126 2.34 2.50 -11.50
CA PHE A 126 1.19 3.04 -12.23
C PHE A 126 0.95 4.53 -11.97
N LEU A 127 1.04 4.98 -10.72
CA LEU A 127 0.88 6.40 -10.41
C LEU A 127 1.99 7.24 -11.04
N THR A 128 3.21 6.71 -11.13
CA THR A 128 4.32 7.41 -11.77
C THR A 128 4.03 7.65 -13.26
N GLU A 129 3.43 6.68 -13.96
CA GLU A 129 2.98 6.84 -15.35
C GLU A 129 1.87 7.91 -15.51
N PHE A 130 1.10 8.18 -14.45
CA PHE A 130 0.09 9.25 -14.41
C PHE A 130 0.63 10.61 -13.94
N GLY A 131 1.95 10.79 -13.83
CA GLY A 131 2.56 12.09 -13.51
C GLY A 131 2.77 12.35 -12.01
N TYR A 132 2.57 11.33 -11.17
CA TYR A 132 2.91 11.44 -9.75
C TYR A 132 4.40 11.20 -9.50
N PHE A 133 4.95 11.93 -8.54
CA PHE A 133 6.32 11.75 -8.07
C PHE A 133 6.35 11.54 -6.56
N PHE A 134 7.30 10.73 -6.09
CA PHE A 134 7.33 10.26 -4.71
C PHE A 134 8.72 10.44 -4.09
N GLU A 135 8.77 11.11 -2.94
CA GLU A 135 9.93 11.02 -2.05
C GLU A 135 9.76 9.77 -1.18
N VAL A 136 10.74 8.85 -1.24
CA VAL A 136 10.63 7.54 -0.59
C VAL A 136 11.78 7.25 0.36
N ASN A 137 11.45 6.60 1.46
CA ASN A 137 12.40 6.01 2.38
C ASN A 137 12.38 4.49 2.24
N THR A 138 13.50 3.96 1.79
CA THR A 138 13.63 2.52 1.52
C THR A 138 14.02 1.78 2.79
N THR A 139 13.21 0.79 3.16
CA THR A 139 13.50 -0.06 4.32
C THR A 139 14.83 -0.79 4.14
N LYS A 140 15.57 -0.97 5.24
CA LYS A 140 16.80 -1.80 5.24
C LYS A 140 16.54 -3.24 4.76
N GLY A 141 15.29 -3.70 4.87
CA GLY A 141 14.85 -5.04 4.50
C GLY A 141 15.41 -6.11 5.43
N LYS A 142 14.93 -7.34 5.28
CA LYS A 142 15.62 -8.53 5.79
C LYS A 142 16.45 -9.13 4.65
N LYS A 143 17.49 -9.89 4.97
CA LYS A 143 18.35 -10.51 3.94
C LYS A 143 17.51 -11.36 2.98
N GLY A 144 17.53 -11.00 1.69
CA GLY A 144 16.82 -11.66 0.60
C GLY A 144 15.33 -11.37 0.47
N THR A 145 14.77 -10.42 1.24
CA THR A 145 13.41 -9.90 0.96
C THR A 145 13.50 -8.60 0.18
N MET A 146 12.52 -8.32 -0.67
CA MET A 146 12.45 -7.05 -1.38
C MET A 146 12.40 -5.89 -0.39
N LYS A 147 13.08 -4.80 -0.73
CA LYS A 147 13.09 -3.60 0.09
C LYS A 147 11.84 -2.79 -0.23
N LEU A 148 10.99 -2.62 0.77
CA LEU A 148 9.81 -1.78 0.64
C LEU A 148 10.21 -0.31 0.57
N GLN A 149 9.50 0.44 -0.29
CA GLN A 149 9.52 1.90 -0.35
C GLN A 149 8.35 2.45 0.48
N ASN A 150 8.67 3.11 1.60
CA ASN A 150 7.69 3.88 2.35
C ASN A 150 7.69 5.30 1.79
N ILE A 151 6.52 5.84 1.46
CA ILE A 151 6.42 7.18 0.90
C ILE A 151 6.53 8.20 2.03
N GLU A 152 7.22 9.31 1.82
CA GLU A 152 7.25 10.41 2.79
C GLU A 152 6.50 11.62 2.27
N LYS A 153 6.54 11.84 0.94
CA LYS A 153 5.80 12.90 0.25
C LYS A 153 5.38 12.46 -1.15
N ILE A 154 4.27 13.02 -1.61
CA ILE A 154 3.73 12.84 -2.96
C ILE A 154 3.62 14.21 -3.63
N TYR A 155 3.96 14.23 -4.90
CA TYR A 155 3.88 15.38 -5.78
C TYR A 155 3.08 14.99 -7.03
N CYS A 156 2.40 15.95 -7.65
CA CYS A 156 1.75 15.79 -8.95
C CYS A 156 2.08 17.01 -9.80
N ASP A 157 2.55 16.78 -11.04
CA ASP A 157 2.95 17.85 -11.97
C ASP A 157 3.94 18.86 -11.36
N GLY A 158 4.89 18.35 -10.56
CA GLY A 158 5.91 19.15 -9.88
C GLY A 158 5.43 19.93 -8.64
N LYS A 159 4.14 19.83 -8.26
CA LYS A 159 3.59 20.49 -7.07
C LYS A 159 3.47 19.51 -5.92
N PHE A 160 3.77 19.98 -4.71
CA PHE A 160 3.54 19.20 -3.49
C PHE A 160 2.05 18.92 -3.35
N LEU A 161 1.71 17.64 -3.18
CA LEU A 161 0.33 17.19 -3.02
C LEU A 161 0.05 16.79 -1.58
N MET A 162 0.90 15.95 -0.98
CA MET A 162 0.68 15.45 0.38
C MET A 162 1.96 14.96 1.05
N GLY A 163 2.01 15.10 2.38
CA GLY A 163 3.07 14.60 3.24
C GLY A 163 2.65 13.38 4.05
N ILE A 164 3.51 12.92 4.95
CA ILE A 164 3.29 11.66 5.69
C ILE A 164 2.02 11.64 6.55
N ASN A 165 1.62 12.78 7.10
CA ASN A 165 0.42 12.89 7.95
C ASN A 165 -0.85 12.73 7.10
N ASP A 166 -0.88 13.43 5.97
CA ASP A 166 -1.98 13.37 5.00
C ASP A 166 -2.10 11.96 4.41
N ILE A 167 -0.96 11.30 4.10
CA ILE A 167 -0.95 9.91 3.63
C ILE A 167 -1.60 8.97 4.65
N TYR A 168 -1.36 9.21 5.95
CA TYR A 168 -1.96 8.42 7.00
C TYR A 168 -3.47 8.67 7.10
N ASP A 169 -3.90 9.93 7.14
CA ASP A 169 -5.32 10.28 7.28
C ASP A 169 -6.15 9.89 6.06
N TYR A 170 -5.77 10.38 4.87
CA TYR A 170 -6.49 10.08 3.63
C TYR A 170 -6.46 8.58 3.35
N GLY A 171 -5.30 7.96 3.55
CA GLY A 171 -5.13 6.52 3.39
C GLY A 171 -6.05 5.70 4.28
N PHE A 172 -6.20 6.10 5.55
CA PHE A 172 -7.14 5.48 6.48
C PHE A 172 -8.58 5.66 6.03
N ARG A 173 -9.00 6.88 5.71
CA ARG A 173 -10.38 7.19 5.28
C ARG A 173 -10.78 6.43 4.02
N ILE A 174 -9.91 6.41 3.01
CA ILE A 174 -10.12 5.65 1.77
C ILE A 174 -10.20 4.15 2.05
N ASN A 175 -9.30 3.63 2.89
CA ASN A 175 -9.31 2.22 3.26
C ASN A 175 -10.61 1.81 3.96
N ASP A 176 -11.10 2.63 4.87
CA ASP A 176 -12.33 2.39 5.61
C ASP A 176 -13.56 2.38 4.67
N ILE A 177 -13.69 3.37 3.79
CA ILE A 177 -14.76 3.42 2.77
C ILE A 177 -14.74 2.16 1.91
N VAL A 178 -13.57 1.80 1.36
CA VAL A 178 -13.42 0.62 0.51
C VAL A 178 -13.78 -0.66 1.26
N CYS A 179 -13.38 -0.79 2.53
CA CYS A 179 -13.70 -1.96 3.33
C CYS A 179 -15.21 -2.03 3.65
N GLN A 180 -15.86 -0.90 3.91
CA GLN A 180 -17.31 -0.82 4.14
C GLN A 180 -18.10 -1.21 2.89
N MET A 181 -17.66 -0.78 1.71
CA MET A 181 -18.25 -1.19 0.42
C MET A 181 -18.15 -2.72 0.19
N LEU A 182 -17.16 -3.38 0.79
CA LEU A 182 -16.88 -4.81 0.67
C LEU A 182 -17.56 -5.68 1.74
N ASP A 183 -18.00 -5.14 2.88
CA ASP A 183 -18.35 -5.92 4.09
C ASP A 183 -19.37 -7.05 3.82
N LYS A 184 -20.30 -6.83 2.88
CA LYS A 184 -21.33 -7.80 2.48
C LYS A 184 -21.16 -8.40 1.08
N LYS A 185 -20.10 -8.05 0.35
CA LYS A 185 -19.88 -8.47 -1.04
C LYS A 185 -18.62 -9.33 -1.14
N GLU A 186 -18.64 -10.33 -2.02
CA GLU A 186 -17.42 -11.09 -2.34
C GLU A 186 -16.46 -10.28 -3.23
N GLU A 187 -17.02 -9.42 -4.06
CA GLU A 187 -16.27 -8.44 -4.84
C GLU A 187 -17.13 -7.23 -5.19
N PHE A 188 -16.48 -6.12 -5.51
CA PHE A 188 -17.11 -4.95 -6.11
C PHE A 188 -16.11 -4.24 -7.02
N ILE A 189 -16.63 -3.40 -7.91
CA ILE A 189 -15.83 -2.55 -8.80
C ILE A 189 -15.95 -1.12 -8.27
N LEU A 190 -14.81 -0.53 -7.93
CA LEU A 190 -14.68 0.89 -7.67
C LEU A 190 -14.56 1.59 -9.02
N LEU A 191 -15.66 2.19 -9.49
CA LEU A 191 -15.71 2.85 -10.79
C LEU A 191 -14.83 4.09 -10.79
N LYS A 192 -14.24 4.40 -11.94
CA LYS A 192 -13.40 5.57 -12.16
C LYS A 192 -14.11 6.84 -11.69
N ASN A 193 -13.37 7.69 -10.99
CA ASN A 193 -13.84 8.94 -10.39
C ASN A 193 -14.99 8.73 -9.39
N GLU A 194 -14.89 7.70 -8.54
CA GLU A 194 -15.89 7.45 -7.52
C GLU A 194 -16.05 8.69 -6.60
N PRO A 195 -17.23 9.32 -6.51
CA PRO A 195 -17.40 10.61 -5.82
C PRO A 195 -17.01 10.56 -4.35
N THR A 196 -17.29 9.44 -3.68
CA THR A 196 -16.98 9.26 -2.25
C THR A 196 -15.48 9.29 -1.97
N ILE A 197 -14.67 8.74 -2.89
CA ILE A 197 -13.21 8.76 -2.80
C ILE A 197 -12.66 10.12 -3.23
N ARG A 198 -13.18 10.68 -4.32
CA ARG A 198 -12.75 11.97 -4.87
C ARG A 198 -12.90 13.11 -3.85
N SER A 199 -14.02 13.16 -3.13
CA SER A 199 -14.29 14.21 -2.13
C SER A 199 -13.27 14.28 -0.99
N ILE A 200 -12.53 13.20 -0.72
CA ILE A 200 -11.46 13.18 0.30
C ILE A 200 -10.31 14.09 -0.10
N PHE A 201 -9.99 14.17 -1.39
CA PHE A 201 -8.91 15.02 -1.89
C PHE A 201 -9.33 16.47 -2.11
N GLU A 202 -10.62 16.73 -2.29
CA GLU A 202 -11.16 18.08 -2.55
C GLU A 202 -11.39 18.89 -1.26
N SER A 203 -11.62 18.22 -0.12
CA SER A 203 -12.01 18.88 1.14
C SER A 203 -10.94 19.79 1.77
N GLU A 204 -9.73 19.87 1.21
CA GLU A 204 -8.60 20.63 1.78
C GLU A 204 -7.88 21.55 0.78
N SER A 205 -8.46 21.77 -0.42
CA SER A 205 -8.00 22.81 -1.34
C SER A 205 -8.63 24.16 -1.01
N VAL A 206 -8.30 24.74 0.16
CA VAL A 206 -8.67 26.12 0.56
C VAL A 206 -7.44 26.88 1.02
#